data_AF-A0A3N5GWE1-F1
#
_entry.id   AF-A0A3N5GWE1-F1
#
_cell.length_a   1.000
_cell.length_b   1.000
_cell.length_c   1.000
_cell.angle_alpha   90.00
_cell.angle_beta   90.00
_cell.angle_gamma   90.00
#
_symmetry.space_group_name_H-M   'P 1'
#
loop_
_entity.id
_entity.type
_entity.pdbx_description
1 polymer ?
#
loop_
_entity_poly.entity_id
_entity_poly.type
_entity_poly.pdbx_seq_one_letter_code
_entity_poly.pdbx_strand_id
1 'polypeptide(L)'
;MPGPESPLVRHRRTPLRPSRYRGNRGPTRACDFREAGELLRIHQTVAAGESASAYDPPSARVPWSRRAALVAGAALAFEGGRMIGDLWRGVVRDWAHRPPFRGPWVTVEHGLLYSTVTALICWGVWWAFARMGWMASPGSVLRGSTRSVIRWGVGLGIAVFLLDLAALLGLHALGAMPPERPALGWHPMTGWSFLGNLFSNFYEEWIYRGFLFAVAVRVTSSRLGAAVITSALFAAVHSQYAWALRALIFVSTLLGGPETALAVAGVGRAPGGGRARRQRLLRVKRSRKRDLPSRSRGFHHEPWTCLRERPV
;
A
#
# COMPACT_ATOMS: atom_id res chain seq x y z
N MET A 1 -35.33 12.86 48.95
CA MET A 1 -34.21 12.95 49.90
C MET A 1 -32.92 13.09 49.09
N PRO A 2 -32.45 14.31 48.79
CA PRO A 2 -31.17 14.52 48.13
C PRO A 2 -30.04 14.42 49.18
N GLY A 3 -29.04 13.57 48.91
CA GLY A 3 -27.87 13.39 49.77
C GLY A 3 -26.83 14.51 49.59
N PRO A 4 -26.01 14.80 50.62
CA PRO A 4 -25.10 15.94 50.61
C PRO A 4 -23.86 15.69 49.74
N GLU A 5 -23.55 16.67 48.89
CA GLU A 5 -22.33 16.72 48.09
C GLU A 5 -21.11 16.98 49.00
N SER A 6 -20.09 16.12 48.88
CA SER A 6 -18.82 16.28 49.59
C SER A 6 -17.85 17.18 48.80
N PRO A 7 -17.12 18.10 49.47
CA PRO A 7 -16.20 19.00 48.80
C PRO A 7 -14.88 18.30 48.40
N LEU A 8 -14.56 18.38 47.10
CA LEU A 8 -13.30 17.92 46.51
C LEU A 8 -12.11 18.79 46.96
N VAL A 9 -11.27 18.23 47.84
CA VAL A 9 -9.98 18.80 48.24
C VAL A 9 -8.98 18.70 47.07
N ARG A 10 -8.62 19.85 46.49
CA ARG A 10 -7.55 19.97 45.49
C ARG A 10 -6.17 19.96 46.16
N HIS A 11 -5.48 18.82 46.12
CA HIS A 11 -4.05 18.77 46.43
C HIS A 11 -3.21 19.37 45.27
N ARG A 12 -2.64 20.56 45.51
CA ARG A 12 -1.55 21.11 44.68
C ARG A 12 -0.32 20.20 44.81
N ARG A 13 0.01 19.47 43.74
CA ARG A 13 1.31 18.80 43.60
C ARG A 13 2.36 19.79 43.11
N THR A 14 3.32 20.09 43.96
CA THR A 14 4.55 20.83 43.63
C THR A 14 5.41 19.97 42.72
N PRO A 15 5.92 20.49 41.57
CA PRO A 15 6.82 19.73 40.71
C PRO A 15 8.22 19.64 41.35
N LEU A 16 8.63 18.42 41.72
CA LEU A 16 9.99 18.13 42.13
C LEU A 16 10.93 18.30 40.92
N ARG A 17 11.91 19.20 41.06
CA ARG A 17 13.03 19.36 40.11
C ARG A 17 13.81 18.04 40.02
N PRO A 18 14.01 17.46 38.82
CA PRO A 18 14.92 16.32 38.68
C PRO A 18 16.36 16.77 38.93
N SER A 19 17.00 16.13 39.91
CA SER A 19 18.41 16.31 40.22
C SER A 19 19.26 15.85 39.03
N ARG A 20 20.21 16.68 38.61
CA ARG A 20 21.18 16.36 37.56
C ARG A 20 22.21 15.38 38.10
N TYR A 21 21.92 14.08 38.00
CA TYR A 21 22.92 13.04 38.21
C TYR A 21 23.83 12.98 36.99
N ARG A 22 24.98 13.68 37.06
CA ARG A 22 26.03 13.70 36.03
C ARG A 22 26.91 12.46 36.23
N GLY A 23 26.36 11.30 35.90
CA GLY A 23 27.07 10.02 35.92
C GLY A 23 28.11 9.96 34.81
N ASN A 24 29.37 9.85 35.22
CA ASN A 24 30.55 9.70 34.38
C ASN A 24 30.48 8.34 33.65
N ARG A 25 29.88 8.28 32.46
CA ARG A 25 29.89 7.09 31.62
C ARG A 25 31.19 7.09 30.82
N GLY A 26 32.05 6.13 31.15
CA GLY A 26 33.26 5.85 30.37
C GLY A 26 32.93 5.55 28.90
N PRO A 27 33.91 5.69 27.99
CA PRO A 27 33.73 5.51 26.57
C PRO A 27 33.52 4.02 26.25
N THR A 28 32.29 3.54 26.39
CA THR A 28 31.87 2.31 25.71
C THR A 28 31.96 2.57 24.22
N ARG A 29 32.93 1.93 23.57
CA ARG A 29 33.09 1.87 22.11
C ARG A 29 31.77 1.45 21.48
N ALA A 30 30.98 2.44 21.08
CA ALA A 30 29.82 2.26 20.22
C ALA A 30 30.36 1.98 18.81
N CYS A 31 30.77 0.74 18.57
CA CYS A 31 31.03 0.25 17.23
C CYS A 31 29.72 0.32 16.42
N ASP A 32 29.63 1.36 15.59
CA ASP A 32 29.12 1.39 14.21
C ASP A 32 27.81 0.69 13.81
N PHE A 33 26.83 0.60 14.71
CA PHE A 33 25.43 0.45 14.26
C PHE A 33 24.94 1.66 13.44
N ARG A 34 25.67 2.78 13.48
CA ARG A 34 25.34 4.00 12.75
C ARG A 34 25.72 3.89 11.26
N GLU A 35 26.85 3.26 10.93
CA GLU A 35 27.26 3.04 9.54
C GLU A 35 26.40 1.99 8.83
N ALA A 36 26.03 0.89 9.51
CA ALA A 36 25.08 -0.08 8.94
C ALA A 36 23.71 0.56 8.65
N GLY A 37 23.26 1.46 9.54
CA GLY A 37 22.04 2.26 9.34
C GLY A 37 22.14 3.26 8.18
N GLU A 38 23.31 3.87 7.96
CA GLU A 38 23.54 4.79 6.83
C GLU A 38 23.65 4.05 5.49
N LEU A 39 24.33 2.91 5.43
CA LEU A 39 24.41 2.09 4.21
C LEU A 39 23.03 1.57 3.77
N LEU A 40 22.19 1.14 4.72
CA LEU A 40 20.79 0.77 4.45
C LEU A 40 19.94 1.97 3.97
N ARG A 41 20.22 3.18 4.49
CA ARG A 41 19.53 4.42 4.07
C ARG A 41 19.91 4.85 2.67
N ILE A 42 21.20 4.75 2.31
CA ILE A 42 21.73 5.18 1.01
C ILE A 42 21.16 4.31 -0.12
N HIS A 43 20.98 3.00 0.10
CA HIS A 43 20.32 2.14 -0.90
C HIS A 43 18.82 2.44 -1.05
N GLN A 44 18.13 2.86 0.01
CA GLN A 44 16.73 3.30 -0.10
C GLN A 44 16.59 4.60 -0.88
N THR A 45 17.52 5.56 -0.76
CA THR A 45 17.46 6.81 -1.52
C THR A 45 17.83 6.66 -2.99
N VAL A 46 18.67 5.69 -3.35
CA VAL A 46 18.96 5.37 -4.76
C VAL A 46 17.78 4.65 -5.42
N ALA A 47 17.05 3.80 -4.68
CA ALA A 47 15.75 3.29 -5.12
C ALA A 47 14.66 4.39 -5.15
N ALA A 48 14.77 5.43 -4.32
CA ALA A 48 13.82 6.55 -4.23
C ALA A 48 13.89 7.56 -5.40
N GLY A 49 14.72 7.32 -6.42
CA GLY A 49 14.54 7.95 -7.73
C GLY A 49 13.23 7.51 -8.41
N GLU A 50 12.67 6.38 -7.97
CA GLU A 50 11.34 5.91 -8.31
C GLU A 50 10.34 6.48 -7.30
N SER A 51 9.50 7.39 -7.80
CA SER A 51 8.16 7.73 -7.31
C SER A 51 7.76 7.35 -5.88
N ALA A 52 7.30 8.33 -5.10
CA ALA A 52 6.93 8.18 -3.69
C ALA A 52 5.82 7.15 -3.37
N SER A 53 5.11 6.64 -4.38
CA SER A 53 4.02 5.68 -4.28
C SER A 53 4.35 4.36 -4.99
N ALA A 54 3.89 3.23 -4.43
CA ALA A 54 3.97 1.91 -5.07
C ALA A 54 3.18 1.82 -6.39
N TYR A 55 2.25 2.75 -6.62
CA TYR A 55 1.33 2.75 -7.75
C TYR A 55 1.71 3.72 -8.87
N ASP A 56 2.85 4.38 -8.73
CA ASP A 56 3.37 5.25 -9.77
C ASP A 56 4.12 4.40 -10.81
N PRO A 57 3.87 4.60 -12.11
CA PRO A 57 4.64 3.94 -13.14
C PRO A 57 6.13 4.28 -13.03
N PRO A 58 7.03 3.33 -13.30
CA PRO A 58 8.45 3.61 -13.30
C PRO A 58 8.79 4.60 -14.42
N SER A 59 9.73 5.52 -14.14
CA SER A 59 10.17 6.55 -15.10
C SER A 59 10.93 5.98 -16.31
N ALA A 60 11.49 4.78 -16.15
CA ALA A 60 12.11 3.99 -17.21
C ALA A 60 11.44 2.63 -17.33
N ARG A 61 11.48 2.03 -18.52
CA ARG A 61 10.96 0.67 -18.72
C ARG A 61 11.77 -0.32 -17.89
N VAL A 62 11.07 -1.13 -17.09
CA VAL A 62 11.67 -2.24 -16.34
C VAL A 62 12.22 -3.29 -17.32
N PRO A 63 13.46 -3.78 -17.16
CA PRO A 63 14.02 -4.84 -18.01
C PRO A 63 13.12 -6.09 -18.05
N TRP A 64 13.07 -6.77 -19.20
CA TRP A 64 12.15 -7.91 -19.38
C TRP A 64 12.43 -9.05 -18.39
N SER A 65 13.70 -9.38 -18.13
CA SER A 65 14.06 -10.38 -17.11
C SER A 65 13.45 -10.09 -15.73
N ARG A 66 13.49 -8.81 -15.30
CA ARG A 66 12.91 -8.40 -14.01
C ARG A 66 11.38 -8.45 -14.04
N ARG A 67 10.75 -8.04 -15.14
CA ARG A 67 9.28 -8.16 -15.30
C ARG A 67 8.85 -9.63 -15.26
N ALA A 68 9.56 -10.52 -15.94
CA ALA A 68 9.29 -11.96 -15.92
C ALA A 68 9.41 -12.53 -14.50
N ALA A 69 10.47 -12.16 -13.77
CA ALA A 69 10.65 -12.56 -12.38
C ALA A 69 9.55 -12.01 -11.45
N LEU A 70 9.11 -10.76 -11.66
CA LEU A 70 7.99 -10.17 -10.92
C LEU A 70 6.68 -10.93 -11.16
N VAL A 71 6.36 -11.24 -12.43
CA VAL A 71 5.16 -12.02 -12.78
C VAL A 71 5.23 -13.43 -12.20
N ALA A 72 6.35 -14.12 -12.37
CA ALA A 72 6.54 -15.47 -11.85
C ALA A 72 6.43 -15.50 -10.32
N GLY A 73 7.10 -14.58 -9.62
CA GLY A 73 7.02 -14.51 -8.16
C GLY A 73 5.63 -14.11 -7.67
N ALA A 74 4.90 -13.24 -8.39
CA ALA A 74 3.52 -12.91 -8.06
C ALA A 74 2.57 -14.10 -8.26
N ALA A 75 2.71 -14.83 -9.37
CA ALA A 75 1.92 -16.02 -9.64
C ALA A 75 2.19 -17.12 -8.60
N LEU A 76 3.47 -17.37 -8.27
CA LEU A 76 3.86 -18.32 -7.22
C LEU A 76 3.34 -17.90 -5.84
N ALA A 77 3.42 -16.62 -5.49
CA ALA A 77 2.90 -16.11 -4.22
C ALA A 77 1.37 -16.30 -4.12
N PHE A 78 0.66 -16.00 -5.20
CA PHE A 78 -0.79 -16.08 -5.25
C PHE A 78 -1.29 -17.54 -5.27
N GLU A 79 -0.88 -18.34 -6.25
CA GLU A 79 -1.32 -19.73 -6.38
C GLU A 79 -0.74 -20.62 -5.28
N GLY A 80 0.55 -20.46 -4.96
CA GLY A 80 1.17 -21.18 -3.85
C GLY A 80 0.54 -20.80 -2.52
N GLY A 81 0.24 -19.51 -2.30
CA GLY A 81 -0.48 -19.07 -1.12
C GLY A 81 -1.88 -19.66 -1.01
N ARG A 82 -2.62 -19.73 -2.12
CA ARG A 82 -3.95 -20.36 -2.17
C ARG A 82 -3.87 -21.86 -1.87
N MET A 83 -2.93 -22.58 -2.49
CA MET A 83 -2.71 -24.00 -2.23
C MET A 83 -2.38 -24.27 -0.76
N ILE A 84 -1.47 -23.50 -0.17
CA ILE A 84 -1.11 -23.62 1.25
C ILE A 84 -2.31 -23.25 2.14
N GLY A 85 -3.07 -22.23 1.76
CA GLY A 85 -4.30 -21.82 2.44
C GLY A 85 -5.36 -22.92 2.44
N ASP A 86 -5.60 -23.58 1.31
CA ASP A 86 -6.55 -24.68 1.18
C ASP A 86 -6.13 -25.88 2.06
N LEU A 87 -4.84 -26.22 2.06
CA LEU A 87 -4.27 -27.25 2.94
C LEU A 87 -4.46 -26.89 4.42
N TRP A 88 -4.07 -25.66 4.79
CA TRP A 88 -4.17 -25.17 6.16
C TRP A 88 -5.62 -25.18 6.65
N ARG A 89 -6.54 -24.73 5.81
CA ARG A 89 -7.98 -24.76 6.07
C ARG A 89 -8.47 -26.18 6.30
N GLY A 90 -8.04 -27.14 5.48
CA GLY A 90 -8.36 -28.56 5.67
C GLY A 90 -7.94 -29.07 7.03
N VAL A 91 -6.68 -28.84 7.41
CA VAL A 91 -6.12 -29.23 8.71
C VAL A 91 -6.89 -28.61 9.87
N VAL A 92 -7.17 -27.31 9.83
CA VAL A 92 -7.90 -26.61 10.91
C VAL A 92 -9.34 -27.12 11.01
N ARG A 93 -10.01 -27.37 9.89
CA ARG A 93 -11.39 -27.89 9.89
C ARG A 93 -11.45 -29.31 10.42
N ASP A 94 -10.52 -30.18 10.04
CA ASP A 94 -10.49 -31.55 10.54
C ASP A 94 -10.15 -31.59 12.04
N TRP A 95 -9.20 -30.76 12.48
CA TRP A 95 -8.89 -30.60 13.90
C TRP A 95 -10.09 -30.08 14.72
N ALA A 96 -10.89 -29.19 14.15
CA ALA A 96 -12.10 -28.65 14.78
C ALA A 96 -13.35 -29.53 14.58
N HIS A 97 -13.20 -30.77 14.13
CA HIS A 97 -14.31 -31.71 13.86
C HIS A 97 -15.35 -31.18 12.87
N ARG A 98 -14.91 -30.51 11.81
CA ARG A 98 -15.71 -30.03 10.67
C ARG A 98 -16.95 -29.24 11.08
N PRO A 99 -16.76 -28.12 11.76
CA PRO A 99 -17.85 -27.35 12.30
C PRO A 99 -18.73 -26.79 11.16
N PRO A 100 -20.05 -26.64 11.41
CA PRO A 100 -20.96 -26.09 10.42
C PRO A 100 -20.60 -24.64 10.10
N PHE A 101 -20.78 -24.25 8.85
CA PHE A 101 -20.50 -22.89 8.37
C PHE A 101 -21.57 -21.90 8.85
N ARG A 102 -21.56 -21.56 10.14
CA ARG A 102 -22.54 -20.65 10.78
C ARG A 102 -21.95 -19.97 12.01
N GLY A 103 -22.52 -18.84 12.41
CA GLY A 103 -22.09 -18.10 13.60
C GLY A 103 -20.61 -17.69 13.52
N PRO A 104 -19.84 -17.81 14.62
CA PRO A 104 -18.43 -17.39 14.66
C PRO A 104 -17.54 -18.04 13.59
N TRP A 105 -17.87 -19.27 13.17
CA TRP A 105 -17.09 -19.97 12.15
C TRP A 105 -17.15 -19.30 10.78
N VAL A 106 -18.19 -18.52 10.47
CA VAL A 106 -18.21 -17.70 9.25
C VAL A 106 -17.04 -16.71 9.25
N THR A 107 -16.82 -16.04 10.38
CA THR A 107 -15.72 -15.08 10.55
C THR A 107 -14.37 -15.77 10.52
N VAL A 108 -14.20 -16.90 11.21
CA VAL A 108 -12.89 -17.57 11.26
C VAL A 108 -12.52 -18.13 9.88
N GLU A 109 -13.48 -18.70 9.14
CA GLU A 109 -13.24 -19.13 7.76
C GLU A 109 -12.84 -17.96 6.87
N HIS A 110 -13.63 -16.87 6.84
CA HIS A 110 -13.38 -15.72 5.98
C HIS A 110 -12.14 -14.91 6.37
N GLY A 111 -11.92 -14.74 7.68
CA GLY A 111 -10.91 -13.85 8.23
C GLY A 111 -9.59 -14.52 8.59
N LEU A 112 -9.54 -15.85 8.78
CA LEU A 112 -8.29 -16.54 9.10
C LEU A 112 -7.90 -17.63 8.10
N LEU A 113 -8.87 -18.30 7.46
CA LEU A 113 -8.58 -19.51 6.66
C LEU A 113 -8.59 -19.28 5.14
N TYR A 114 -9.49 -18.44 4.62
CA TYR A 114 -9.64 -18.28 3.16
C TYR A 114 -8.51 -17.50 2.49
N SER A 115 -8.22 -16.28 2.96
CA SER A 115 -7.36 -15.35 2.23
C SER A 115 -6.16 -14.85 3.04
N THR A 116 -6.13 -15.09 4.35
CA THR A 116 -5.10 -14.59 5.27
C THR A 116 -3.72 -15.16 4.94
N VAL A 117 -3.62 -16.47 4.73
CA VAL A 117 -2.35 -17.14 4.39
C VAL A 117 -1.79 -16.60 3.07
N THR A 118 -2.63 -16.53 2.04
CA THR A 118 -2.27 -15.94 0.74
C THR A 118 -1.85 -14.48 0.88
N ALA A 119 -2.57 -13.68 1.66
CA ALA A 119 -2.25 -12.27 1.88
C ALA A 119 -0.90 -12.09 2.59
N LEU A 120 -0.57 -12.94 3.58
CA LEU A 120 0.72 -12.92 4.27
C LEU A 120 1.87 -13.33 3.34
N ILE A 121 1.67 -14.33 2.49
CA ILE A 121 2.68 -14.76 1.50
C ILE A 121 2.91 -13.65 0.46
N CYS A 122 1.83 -13.07 -0.09
CA CYS A 122 1.89 -11.90 -0.97
C CYS A 122 2.60 -10.72 -0.31
N TRP A 123 2.34 -10.45 0.98
CA TRP A 123 3.05 -9.44 1.75
C TRP A 123 4.55 -9.74 1.83
N GLY A 124 4.92 -10.98 2.17
CA GLY A 124 6.32 -11.41 2.29
C GLY A 124 7.08 -11.27 0.98
N VAL A 125 6.49 -11.71 -0.14
CA VAL A 125 7.08 -11.59 -1.47
C VAL A 125 7.16 -10.13 -1.92
N TRP A 126 6.14 -9.31 -1.66
CA TRP A 126 6.22 -7.87 -1.89
C TRP A 126 7.37 -7.24 -1.12
N TRP A 127 7.51 -7.58 0.16
CA TRP A 127 8.61 -7.08 0.97
C TRP A 127 9.97 -7.50 0.41
N ALA A 128 10.11 -8.75 -0.05
CA ALA A 128 11.33 -9.21 -0.73
C ALA A 128 11.64 -8.40 -1.99
N PHE A 129 10.66 -8.19 -2.88
CA PHE A 129 10.82 -7.33 -4.07
C PHE A 129 11.21 -5.90 -3.70
N ALA A 130 10.65 -5.37 -2.61
CA ALA A 130 11.01 -4.06 -2.10
C ALA A 130 12.44 -4.01 -1.57
N ARG A 131 12.91 -5.05 -0.88
CA ARG A 131 14.29 -5.15 -0.39
C ARG A 131 15.30 -5.24 -1.52
N MET A 132 14.92 -5.84 -2.65
CA MET A 132 15.73 -5.87 -3.88
C MET A 132 15.67 -4.57 -4.69
N GLY A 133 14.87 -3.57 -4.26
CA GLY A 133 14.70 -2.32 -4.99
C GLY A 133 13.96 -2.47 -6.32
N TRP A 134 13.13 -3.51 -6.47
CA TRP A 134 12.35 -3.74 -7.68
C TRP A 134 10.96 -3.11 -7.60
N MET A 135 10.48 -2.87 -6.39
CA MET A 135 9.19 -2.27 -6.08
C MET A 135 9.31 -1.34 -4.87
N ALA A 136 8.34 -0.46 -4.68
CA ALA A 136 8.25 0.30 -3.43
C ALA A 136 7.84 -0.64 -2.28
N SER A 137 8.25 -0.30 -1.06
CA SER A 137 7.84 -1.05 0.15
C SER A 137 6.33 -1.03 0.33
N PRO A 138 5.70 -2.10 0.88
CA PRO A 138 4.27 -2.13 1.17
C PRO A 138 3.81 -0.99 2.08
N GLY A 139 4.67 -0.55 3.02
CA GLY A 139 4.37 0.61 3.88
C GLY A 139 4.22 1.95 3.13
N SER A 140 4.63 2.03 1.85
CA SER A 140 4.39 3.21 1.03
C SER A 140 2.93 3.39 0.61
N VAL A 141 2.14 2.31 0.61
CA VAL A 141 0.70 2.31 0.32
C VAL A 141 -0.10 2.96 1.44
N LEU A 142 0.37 2.82 2.68
CA LEU A 142 -0.29 3.37 3.86
C LEU A 142 -0.02 4.88 4.03
N ARG A 143 0.50 5.55 3.01
CA ARG A 143 0.81 6.99 3.03
C ARG A 143 -0.42 7.79 2.58
N GLY A 144 -1.06 8.45 3.55
CA GLY A 144 -2.16 9.37 3.31
C GLY A 144 -2.70 9.88 4.63
N SER A 145 -3.46 10.98 4.62
CA SER A 145 -4.20 11.33 5.83
C SER A 145 -5.29 10.29 6.03
N THR A 146 -5.34 9.70 7.24
CA THR A 146 -6.36 8.71 7.61
C THR A 146 -7.77 9.20 7.26
N ARG A 147 -8.04 10.49 7.46
CA ARG A 147 -9.31 11.14 7.10
C ARG A 147 -9.61 11.07 5.61
N SER A 148 -8.62 11.30 4.74
CA SER A 148 -8.81 11.22 3.28
C SER A 148 -9.07 9.79 2.85
N VAL A 149 -8.31 8.83 3.39
CA VAL A 149 -8.49 7.40 3.10
C VAL A 149 -9.88 6.93 3.54
N ILE A 150 -10.32 7.30 4.75
CA ILE A 150 -11.67 6.96 5.23
C ILE A 150 -12.73 7.63 4.35
N ARG A 151 -12.63 8.93 4.09
CA ARG A 151 -13.65 9.66 3.32
C ARG A 151 -13.81 9.10 1.91
N TRP A 152 -12.69 8.90 1.20
CA TRP A 152 -12.73 8.36 -0.16
C TRP A 152 -13.03 6.87 -0.18
N GLY A 153 -12.48 6.09 0.74
CA GLY A 153 -12.75 4.65 0.84
C GLY A 153 -14.22 4.36 1.14
N VAL A 154 -14.80 5.05 2.12
CA VAL A 154 -16.23 4.92 2.44
C VAL A 154 -17.10 5.46 1.32
N GLY A 155 -16.79 6.67 0.81
CA GLY A 155 -17.59 7.28 -0.25
C GLY A 155 -17.61 6.47 -1.55
N LEU A 156 -16.43 6.03 -2.01
CA LEU A 156 -16.30 5.19 -3.20
C LEU A 156 -16.88 3.79 -2.96
N GLY A 157 -16.69 3.22 -1.78
CA GLY A 157 -17.28 1.93 -1.40
C GLY A 157 -18.81 1.96 -1.45
N ILE A 158 -19.45 3.02 -0.93
CA ILE A 158 -20.90 3.21 -1.04
C ILE A 158 -21.32 3.35 -2.51
N ALA A 159 -20.60 4.15 -3.30
CA ALA A 159 -20.94 4.36 -4.71
C ALA A 159 -20.86 3.06 -5.52
N VAL A 160 -19.80 2.27 -5.34
CA VAL A 160 -19.63 0.96 -5.99
C VAL A 160 -20.70 -0.02 -5.51
N PHE A 161 -20.99 -0.05 -4.20
CA PHE A 161 -22.05 -0.90 -3.66
C PHE A 161 -23.42 -0.60 -4.30
N LEU A 162 -23.78 0.68 -4.43
CA LEU A 162 -25.05 1.08 -5.05
C LEU A 162 -25.09 0.73 -6.55
N LEU A 163 -23.96 0.89 -7.26
CA LEU A 163 -23.82 0.48 -8.65
C LEU A 163 -24.03 -1.04 -8.81
N ASP A 164 -23.38 -1.83 -7.97
CA ASP A 164 -23.47 -3.30 -7.99
C ASP A 164 -24.87 -3.76 -7.65
N LEU A 165 -25.51 -3.14 -6.66
CA LEU A 165 -26.90 -3.42 -6.30
C LEU A 165 -27.85 -3.13 -7.47
N ALA A 166 -27.71 -1.96 -8.11
CA ALA A 166 -28.53 -1.59 -9.26
C ALA A 166 -28.32 -2.56 -10.44
N ALA A 167 -27.06 -2.92 -10.73
CA ALA A 167 -26.73 -3.87 -11.79
C ALA A 167 -27.27 -5.27 -11.51
N LEU A 168 -27.17 -5.76 -10.27
CA LEU A 168 -27.74 -7.05 -9.86
C LEU A 168 -29.27 -7.07 -10.01
N LEU A 169 -29.95 -6.01 -9.59
CA LEU A 169 -31.40 -5.86 -9.76
C LEU A 169 -31.79 -5.83 -11.25
N GLY A 170 -31.01 -5.13 -12.08
CA GLY A 170 -31.19 -5.10 -13.53
C GLY A 170 -31.00 -6.48 -14.18
N LEU A 171 -29.92 -7.19 -13.85
CA LEU A 171 -29.66 -8.55 -14.33
C LEU A 171 -30.77 -9.52 -13.93
N HIS A 172 -31.29 -9.38 -12.71
CA HIS A 172 -32.43 -10.17 -12.23
C HIS A 172 -33.70 -9.86 -13.02
N ALA A 173 -34.03 -8.57 -13.21
CA ALA A 173 -35.20 -8.14 -13.96
C ALA A 173 -35.16 -8.58 -15.44
N LEU A 174 -33.97 -8.68 -16.03
CA LEU A 174 -33.77 -9.15 -17.41
C LEU A 174 -33.76 -10.68 -17.55
N GLY A 175 -33.92 -11.45 -16.46
CA GLY A 175 -33.83 -12.91 -16.50
C GLY A 175 -32.44 -13.43 -16.87
N ALA A 176 -31.39 -12.61 -16.74
CA ALA A 176 -30.01 -12.98 -17.07
C ALA A 176 -29.35 -13.89 -15.99
N MET A 177 -30.07 -14.15 -14.90
CA MET A 177 -29.64 -15.07 -13.84
C MET A 177 -30.14 -16.49 -14.14
N PRO A 178 -29.30 -17.53 -14.00
CA PRO A 178 -29.70 -18.91 -14.30
C PRO A 178 -30.96 -19.32 -13.52
N PRO A 179 -32.01 -19.83 -14.17
CA PRO A 179 -33.27 -20.17 -13.52
C PRO A 179 -33.15 -21.32 -12.51
N GLU A 180 -32.10 -22.14 -12.66
CA GLU A 180 -31.84 -23.30 -11.79
C GLU A 180 -31.15 -22.95 -10.47
N ARG A 181 -30.65 -21.71 -10.32
CA ARG A 181 -30.08 -21.26 -9.06
C ARG A 181 -31.14 -20.49 -8.28
N PRO A 182 -31.24 -20.69 -6.95
CA PRO A 182 -32.18 -19.92 -6.15
C PRO A 182 -31.96 -18.43 -6.42
N ALA A 183 -33.06 -17.71 -6.67
CA ALA A 183 -33.06 -16.25 -6.81
C ALA A 183 -32.22 -15.64 -5.68
N LEU A 184 -31.46 -14.58 -5.98
CA LEU A 184 -30.55 -13.87 -5.06
C LEU A 184 -30.96 -14.05 -3.60
N GLY A 185 -30.39 -15.07 -2.96
CA GLY A 185 -30.81 -15.46 -1.63
C GLY A 185 -30.34 -14.41 -0.65
N TRP A 186 -31.26 -13.83 0.11
CA TRP A 186 -30.88 -12.93 1.17
C TRP A 186 -30.19 -13.72 2.27
N HIS A 187 -28.86 -13.61 2.36
CA HIS A 187 -28.13 -14.13 3.50
C HIS A 187 -28.32 -13.15 4.66
N PRO A 188 -28.90 -13.57 5.80
CA PRO A 188 -29.04 -12.68 6.94
C PRO A 188 -27.68 -12.15 7.35
N MET A 189 -27.57 -10.82 7.41
CA MET A 189 -26.38 -10.11 7.88
C MET A 189 -26.28 -10.27 9.41
N THR A 190 -25.65 -11.36 9.85
CA THR A 190 -25.25 -11.50 11.26
C THR A 190 -23.98 -10.71 11.53
N GLY A 191 -23.72 -10.33 12.78
CA GLY A 191 -22.48 -9.65 13.17
C GLY A 191 -21.22 -10.45 12.77
N TRP A 192 -21.30 -11.78 12.81
CA TRP A 192 -20.22 -12.68 12.36
C TRP A 192 -20.02 -12.66 10.85
N SER A 193 -21.11 -12.67 10.07
CA SER A 193 -21.04 -12.55 8.61
C SER A 193 -20.46 -11.20 8.20
N PHE A 194 -20.84 -10.11 8.87
CA PHE A 194 -20.28 -8.78 8.64
C PHE A 194 -18.77 -8.76 8.92
N LEU A 195 -18.35 -9.29 10.08
CA LEU A 195 -16.94 -9.31 10.45
C LEU A 195 -16.11 -10.20 9.51
N GLY A 196 -16.65 -11.35 9.11
CA GLY A 196 -16.04 -12.23 8.13
C GLY A 196 -15.79 -11.51 6.80
N ASN A 197 -16.84 -10.89 6.24
CA ASN A 197 -16.76 -10.14 4.99
C ASN A 197 -15.78 -8.96 5.09
N LEU A 198 -15.75 -8.25 6.22
CA LEU A 198 -14.82 -7.14 6.41
C LEU A 198 -13.35 -7.61 6.29
N PHE A 199 -13.00 -8.71 6.95
CA PHE A 199 -11.63 -9.24 6.89
C PHE A 199 -11.30 -9.86 5.55
N SER A 200 -12.18 -10.70 4.98
CA SER A 200 -11.92 -11.30 3.66
C SER A 200 -11.72 -10.24 2.60
N ASN A 201 -12.59 -9.20 2.57
CA ASN A 201 -12.47 -8.10 1.62
C ASN A 201 -11.20 -7.29 1.84
N PHE A 202 -10.78 -7.08 3.10
CA PHE A 202 -9.51 -6.43 3.39
C PHE A 202 -8.33 -7.21 2.81
N TYR A 203 -8.29 -8.53 2.99
CA TYR A 203 -7.22 -9.36 2.44
C TYR A 203 -7.26 -9.44 0.92
N GLU A 204 -8.45 -9.51 0.32
CA GLU A 204 -8.61 -9.45 -1.13
C GLU A 204 -8.11 -8.12 -1.70
N GLU A 205 -8.50 -6.99 -1.12
CA GLU A 205 -7.96 -5.68 -1.52
C GLU A 205 -6.44 -5.61 -1.33
N TRP A 206 -5.91 -6.18 -0.24
CA TRP A 206 -4.47 -6.26 -0.02
C TRP A 206 -3.75 -7.07 -1.11
N ILE A 207 -4.30 -8.22 -1.51
CA ILE A 207 -3.73 -9.09 -2.55
C ILE A 207 -3.87 -8.42 -3.92
N TYR A 208 -5.09 -8.08 -4.34
CA TYR A 208 -5.39 -7.66 -5.71
C TYR A 208 -5.03 -6.21 -5.98
N ARG A 209 -5.39 -5.28 -5.09
CA ARG A 209 -5.11 -3.85 -5.26
C ARG A 209 -3.85 -3.35 -4.60
N GLY A 210 -3.37 -4.07 -3.59
CA GLY A 210 -2.05 -3.85 -3.03
C GLY A 210 -0.98 -4.49 -3.91
N PHE A 211 -0.76 -5.78 -3.69
CA PHE A 211 0.40 -6.49 -4.23
C PHE A 211 0.34 -6.69 -5.75
N LEU A 212 -0.69 -7.36 -6.26
CA LEU A 212 -0.80 -7.70 -7.68
C LEU A 212 -0.89 -6.46 -8.56
N PHE A 213 -1.60 -5.43 -8.10
CA PHE A 213 -1.66 -4.15 -8.81
C PHE A 213 -0.30 -3.46 -8.88
N ALA A 214 0.46 -3.41 -7.77
CA ALA A 214 1.80 -2.84 -7.77
C ALA A 214 2.73 -3.60 -8.73
N VAL A 215 2.67 -4.94 -8.76
CA VAL A 215 3.40 -5.76 -9.73
C VAL A 215 2.97 -5.41 -11.16
N ALA A 216 1.67 -5.36 -11.43
CA ALA A 216 1.13 -5.08 -12.76
C ALA A 216 1.51 -3.67 -13.25
N VAL A 217 1.56 -2.66 -12.37
CA VAL A 217 2.08 -1.32 -12.70
C VAL A 217 3.54 -1.39 -13.13
N ARG A 218 4.38 -2.17 -12.44
CA ARG A 218 5.80 -2.33 -12.82
C ARG A 218 5.98 -3.06 -14.14
N VAL A 219 5.17 -4.08 -14.39
CA VAL A 219 5.23 -4.89 -15.62
C VAL A 219 4.72 -4.12 -16.82
N THR A 220 3.57 -3.46 -16.71
CA THR A 220 2.93 -2.75 -17.82
C THR A 220 3.43 -1.31 -17.99
N SER A 221 4.04 -0.73 -16.96
CA SER A 221 4.34 0.70 -16.88
C SER A 221 3.09 1.58 -17.07
N SER A 222 1.89 1.06 -16.72
CA SER A 222 0.60 1.74 -16.87
C SER A 222 -0.33 1.41 -15.70
N ARG A 223 -0.92 2.45 -15.08
CA ARG A 223 -1.94 2.25 -14.03
C ARG A 223 -3.23 1.65 -14.58
N LEU A 224 -3.63 2.08 -15.78
CA LEU A 224 -4.82 1.55 -16.44
C LEU A 224 -4.61 0.08 -16.83
N GLY A 225 -3.43 -0.23 -17.39
CA GLY A 225 -3.07 -1.61 -17.72
C GLY A 225 -3.07 -2.51 -16.48
N ALA A 226 -2.52 -2.02 -15.37
CA ALA A 226 -2.58 -2.70 -14.08
C ALA A 226 -4.02 -2.92 -13.60
N ALA A 227 -4.87 -1.89 -13.64
CA ALA A 227 -6.26 -1.97 -13.21
C ALA A 227 -7.03 -3.04 -14.00
N VAL A 228 -6.92 -3.04 -15.33
CA VAL A 228 -7.55 -4.03 -16.20
C VAL A 228 -7.10 -5.44 -15.85
N ILE A 229 -5.78 -5.67 -15.71
CA ILE A 229 -5.24 -7.00 -15.39
C ILE A 229 -5.74 -7.48 -14.03
N THR A 230 -5.65 -6.66 -12.98
CA THR A 230 -6.05 -7.08 -11.64
C THR A 230 -7.56 -7.26 -11.49
N SER A 231 -8.37 -6.43 -12.17
CA SER A 231 -9.81 -6.62 -12.24
C SER A 231 -10.19 -7.91 -12.96
N ALA A 232 -9.48 -8.24 -14.06
CA ALA A 232 -9.70 -9.49 -14.78
C ALA A 232 -9.33 -10.70 -13.92
N LEU A 233 -8.18 -10.65 -13.23
CA LEU A 233 -7.76 -11.70 -12.28
C LEU A 233 -8.78 -11.86 -11.15
N PHE A 234 -9.24 -10.76 -10.56
CA PHE A 234 -10.26 -10.79 -9.50
C PHE A 234 -11.56 -11.43 -10.01
N ALA A 235 -12.06 -11.03 -11.17
CA ALA A 235 -13.24 -11.66 -11.77
C ALA A 235 -13.01 -13.14 -12.17
N ALA A 236 -11.77 -13.52 -12.49
CA ALA A 236 -11.43 -14.88 -12.89
C ALA A 236 -11.49 -15.87 -11.73
N VAL A 237 -11.05 -15.48 -10.53
CA VAL A 237 -11.07 -16.37 -9.36
C VAL A 237 -12.49 -16.63 -8.82
N HIS A 238 -13.45 -15.81 -9.23
CA HIS A 238 -14.85 -15.97 -8.88
C HIS A 238 -15.58 -16.95 -9.83
N SER A 239 -14.97 -18.11 -10.10
CA SER A 239 -15.49 -19.12 -11.02
C SER A 239 -16.79 -19.76 -10.54
N GLN A 240 -17.16 -19.61 -9.26
CA GLN A 240 -18.45 -20.03 -8.73
C GLN A 240 -19.64 -19.24 -9.30
N TYR A 241 -19.39 -18.05 -9.84
CA TYR A 241 -20.42 -17.18 -10.40
C TYR A 241 -20.61 -17.38 -11.90
N ALA A 242 -21.84 -17.14 -12.36
CA ALA A 242 -22.15 -17.11 -13.79
C ALA A 242 -21.36 -16.00 -14.50
N TRP A 243 -21.16 -16.16 -15.81
CA TRP A 243 -20.39 -15.22 -16.62
C TRP A 243 -20.82 -13.76 -16.47
N ALA A 244 -22.14 -13.48 -16.51
CA ALA A 244 -22.67 -12.12 -16.38
C ALA A 244 -22.25 -11.46 -15.05
N LEU A 245 -22.26 -12.22 -13.94
CA LEU A 245 -21.84 -11.73 -12.64
C LEU A 245 -20.32 -11.54 -12.56
N ARG A 246 -19.53 -12.40 -13.21
CA ARG A 246 -18.08 -12.22 -13.33
C ARG A 246 -17.73 -10.96 -14.14
N ALA A 247 -18.48 -10.69 -15.21
CA ALA A 247 -18.33 -9.46 -15.99
C ALA A 247 -18.70 -8.22 -15.14
N LEU A 248 -19.76 -8.30 -14.34
CA LEU A 248 -20.10 -7.24 -13.39
C LEU A 248 -18.99 -7.01 -12.35
N ILE A 249 -18.44 -8.07 -11.77
CA ILE A 249 -17.29 -7.99 -10.83
C ILE A 249 -16.08 -7.33 -11.50
N PHE A 250 -15.78 -7.67 -12.76
CA PHE A 250 -14.73 -7.03 -13.53
C PHE A 250 -14.97 -5.52 -13.67
N VAL A 251 -16.18 -5.11 -14.09
CA VAL A 251 -16.52 -3.69 -14.27
C VAL A 251 -16.52 -2.94 -12.95
N SER A 252 -17.15 -3.50 -11.91
CA SER A 252 -17.21 -2.95 -10.56
C SER A 252 -15.82 -2.68 -10.01
N THR A 253 -14.94 -3.69 -10.07
CA THR A 253 -13.55 -3.51 -9.65
C THR A 253 -12.78 -2.56 -10.56
N LEU A 254 -13.04 -2.54 -11.87
CA LEU A 254 -12.35 -1.59 -12.74
C LEU A 254 -12.72 -0.16 -12.35
N LEU A 255 -13.99 0.13 -12.06
CA LEU A 255 -14.49 1.46 -11.70
C LEU A 255 -14.15 1.88 -10.26
N GLY A 256 -14.12 0.92 -9.32
CA GLY A 256 -13.77 1.16 -7.92
C GLY A 256 -12.29 1.51 -7.67
N GLY A 257 -11.45 1.48 -8.71
CA GLY A 257 -10.08 1.98 -8.62
C GLY A 257 -10.08 3.52 -8.51
N PRO A 258 -9.41 4.12 -7.51
CA PRO A 258 -9.32 5.59 -7.42
C PRO A 258 -8.63 6.20 -8.65
N GLU A 259 -7.76 5.44 -9.31
CA GLU A 259 -7.08 5.83 -10.54
C GLU A 259 -8.03 5.89 -11.74
N THR A 260 -8.97 4.95 -11.84
CA THR A 260 -10.03 4.95 -12.84
C THR A 260 -11.05 6.04 -12.56
N ALA A 261 -11.41 6.25 -11.29
CA ALA A 261 -12.26 7.38 -10.89
C ALA A 261 -11.62 8.74 -11.25
N LEU A 262 -10.31 8.90 -11.04
CA LEU A 262 -9.58 10.12 -11.41
C LEU A 262 -9.40 10.28 -12.94
N ALA A 263 -9.17 9.18 -13.66
CA ALA A 263 -9.06 9.19 -15.12
C ALA A 263 -10.40 9.49 -15.80
N VAL A 264 -11.50 8.88 -15.31
CA VAL A 264 -12.87 9.10 -15.81
C VAL A 264 -13.37 10.49 -15.45
N ALA A 265 -13.05 11.01 -14.26
CA ALA A 265 -13.44 12.36 -13.86
C ALA A 265 -12.69 13.47 -14.61
N GLY A 266 -11.75 13.14 -15.52
CA GLY A 266 -10.95 14.14 -16.24
C GLY A 266 -10.06 14.99 -15.33
N VAL A 267 -9.95 14.63 -14.04
CA VAL A 267 -9.08 15.30 -13.06
C VAL A 267 -7.68 14.74 -13.24
N GLY A 268 -7.14 14.90 -14.45
CA GLY A 268 -5.72 14.77 -14.68
C GLY A 268 -5.05 15.76 -13.74
N ARG A 269 -4.31 15.25 -12.73
CA ARG A 269 -3.30 16.06 -12.04
C ARG A 269 -2.43 16.65 -13.14
N ALA A 270 -2.66 17.92 -13.46
CA ALA A 270 -1.89 18.62 -14.47
C ALA A 270 -0.41 18.38 -14.15
N PRO A 271 0.42 17.87 -15.08
CA PRO A 271 1.83 17.54 -14.82
C PRO A 271 2.71 18.75 -14.43
N GLY A 272 2.14 19.93 -14.17
CA GLY A 272 2.82 21.22 -14.19
C GLY A 272 3.30 21.78 -12.85
N GLY A 273 2.87 21.26 -11.69
CA GLY A 273 3.18 21.93 -10.41
C GLY A 273 4.66 21.90 -9.99
N GLY A 274 5.44 20.92 -10.47
CA GLY A 274 6.85 20.75 -10.11
C GLY A 274 7.81 21.74 -10.79
N ARG A 275 7.49 22.20 -12.00
CA ARG A 275 8.33 23.18 -12.72
C ARG A 275 8.19 24.59 -12.13
N ALA A 276 7.00 24.98 -11.69
CA ALA A 276 6.77 26.29 -11.09
C ALA A 276 7.55 26.49 -9.78
N ARG A 277 7.66 25.45 -8.93
CA ARG A 277 8.41 25.54 -7.66
C ARG A 277 9.93 25.52 -7.85
N ARG A 278 10.44 24.75 -8.83
CA ARG A 278 11.87 24.80 -9.22
C ARG A 278 12.25 26.12 -9.89
N GLN A 279 11.39 26.69 -10.73
CA GLN A 279 11.62 28.03 -11.31
C GLN A 279 11.59 29.13 -10.24
N ARG A 280 10.71 29.05 -9.22
CA ARG A 280 10.68 30.02 -8.11
C ARG A 280 11.96 29.98 -7.27
N LEU A 281 12.51 28.79 -6.99
CA LEU A 281 13.78 28.63 -6.27
C LEU A 281 15.00 29.09 -7.10
N LEU A 282 14.98 28.89 -8.42
CA LEU A 282 16.02 29.42 -9.31
C LEU A 282 15.93 30.94 -9.48
N ARG A 283 14.72 31.54 -9.42
CA ARG A 283 14.53 33.00 -9.44
C ARG A 283 15.05 33.66 -8.16
N VAL A 284 14.81 33.05 -6.99
CA VAL A 284 15.35 33.56 -5.71
C VAL A 284 16.88 33.45 -5.65
N LYS A 285 17.48 32.38 -6.19
CA LYS A 285 18.96 32.28 -6.28
C LYS A 285 19.58 33.24 -7.29
N ARG A 286 18.89 33.60 -8.39
CA ARG A 286 19.36 34.65 -9.32
C ARG A 286 19.22 36.07 -8.77
N SER A 287 18.22 36.32 -7.93
CA SER A 287 18.03 37.62 -7.27
C SER A 287 19.07 37.90 -6.18
N ARG A 288 19.65 36.87 -5.54
CA ARG A 288 20.70 37.04 -4.51
C ARG A 288 22.13 37.21 -5.02
N LYS A 289 22.35 37.19 -6.34
CA LYS A 289 23.69 37.26 -6.95
C LYS A 289 24.01 38.60 -7.62
N ARG A 290 23.18 39.63 -7.46
CA ARG A 290 23.40 40.96 -8.07
C ARG A 290 23.92 42.05 -7.12
N ASP A 291 24.02 41.80 -5.82
CA ASP A 291 24.51 42.80 -4.86
C ASP A 291 25.78 42.33 -4.13
N LEU A 292 26.87 42.18 -4.89
CA LEU A 292 28.21 42.14 -4.30
C LEU A 292 29.06 43.23 -4.96
N PRO A 293 29.49 44.27 -4.23
CA PRO A 293 30.37 45.30 -4.75
C PRO A 293 31.74 44.69 -5.09
N SER A 294 32.20 44.99 -6.30
CA SER A 294 33.54 44.66 -6.79
C SER A 294 34.60 45.33 -5.92
N ARG A 295 35.19 44.56 -4.99
CA ARG A 295 36.47 44.91 -4.35
C ARG A 295 37.60 44.24 -5.10
N SER A 296 38.29 45.05 -5.89
CA SER A 296 39.61 44.81 -6.46
C SER A 296 40.67 44.79 -5.34
N ARG A 297 41.29 43.64 -5.11
CA ARG A 297 42.66 43.44 -4.62
C ARG A 297 43.04 42.06 -5.21
N GLY A 298 43.91 41.94 -6.21
CA GLY A 298 45.32 42.31 -6.16
C GLY A 298 45.99 41.39 -5.14
N PHE A 299 46.73 40.36 -5.58
CA PHE A 299 48.01 39.90 -5.04
C PHE A 299 48.42 38.50 -5.57
N HIS A 300 49.61 38.52 -6.19
CA HIS A 300 50.65 37.53 -6.51
C HIS A 300 50.37 36.05 -6.83
N HIS A 301 50.91 35.70 -8.01
CA HIS A 301 51.53 34.44 -8.40
C HIS A 301 52.42 33.82 -7.31
N GLU A 302 52.30 32.50 -7.10
CA GLU A 302 53.44 31.58 -7.01
C GLU A 302 53.02 30.17 -7.49
N PRO A 303 53.87 29.44 -8.25
CA PRO A 303 53.63 28.08 -8.69
C PRO A 303 54.28 27.06 -7.75
N TRP A 304 53.50 26.11 -7.24
CA TRP A 304 54.06 24.91 -6.60
C TRP A 304 54.10 23.76 -7.60
N THR A 305 55.29 23.57 -8.16
CA THR A 305 55.78 22.30 -8.68
C THR A 305 56.14 21.38 -7.51
N CYS A 306 55.68 20.12 -7.55
CA CYS A 306 56.41 19.04 -6.90
C CYS A 306 56.20 17.73 -7.67
N LEU A 307 57.23 17.43 -8.47
CA LEU A 307 57.61 16.09 -8.91
C LEU A 307 57.93 15.22 -7.68
N ARG A 308 57.48 13.95 -7.70
CA ARG A 308 58.37 12.80 -7.49
C ARG A 308 57.70 11.46 -7.83
N GLU A 309 58.20 10.86 -8.91
CA GLU A 309 58.67 9.47 -9.03
C GLU A 309 59.01 8.78 -7.67
N ARG A 310 58.92 7.47 -7.40
CA ARG A 310 58.81 6.21 -8.17
C ARG A 310 58.66 5.02 -7.15
N PRO A 311 58.69 3.73 -7.55
CA PRO A 311 58.03 2.61 -6.87
C PRO A 311 58.94 1.78 -5.93
N VAL A 312 58.31 0.85 -5.19
CA VAL A 312 58.76 -0.53 -4.94
C VAL A 312 57.53 -1.44 -5.09
#